data_AF-A0A3C0SPV4-F1
#
_entry.id   AF-A0A3C0SPV4-F1
#
_cell.length_a   1.000
_cell.length_b   1.000
_cell.length_c   1.000
_cell.angle_alpha   90.00
_cell.angle_beta   90.00
_cell.angle_gamma   90.00
#
_symmetry.space_group_name_H-M   'P 1'
#
loop_
_entity.id
_entity.type
_entity.pdbx_description
1 polymer ?
#
loop_
_entity_poly.entity_id
_entity_poly.type
_entity_poly.pdbx_seq_one_letter_code
_entity_poly.pdbx_strand_id
1 'polypeptide(L)' 'MDEKWINQLMTIELFKDIEKEELKSVLSCLKSSIKTYKKRDIITIEKDKLTGIGVVLEGEVSVSKEPLAGD' A
#
# COMPACT_ATOMS: atom_id res chain seq x y z
N MET A 1 -13.77 -4.45 -4.88
CA MET A 1 -12.38 -4.10 -5.26
C MET A 1 -12.29 -4.24 -6.76
N ASP A 2 -11.81 -3.22 -7.47
CA ASP A 2 -11.81 -3.22 -8.94
C ASP A 2 -10.82 -4.24 -9.52
N GLU A 3 -11.16 -4.84 -10.67
CA GLU A 3 -10.29 -5.82 -11.33
C GLU A 3 -8.91 -5.26 -11.69
N LYS A 4 -8.83 -3.96 -12.01
CA LYS A 4 -7.57 -3.25 -12.27
C LYS A 4 -6.58 -3.43 -11.11
N TRP A 5 -7.04 -3.22 -9.87
CA TRP A 5 -6.20 -3.28 -8.69
C TRP A 5 -5.78 -4.71 -8.37
N ILE A 6 -6.67 -5.68 -8.57
CA ILE A 6 -6.32 -7.10 -8.40
C ILE A 6 -5.19 -7.48 -9.36
N ASN A 7 -5.32 -7.12 -10.65
CA ASN A 7 -4.30 -7.45 -11.65
C ASN A 7 -2.95 -6.78 -11.33
N GLN A 8 -2.94 -5.57 -10.78
CA GLN A 8 -1.70 -4.91 -10.33
C GLN A 8 -1.10 -5.59 -9.09
N LEU A 9 -1.92 -6.01 -8.12
CA LEU A 9 -1.42 -6.71 -6.94
C LEU A 9 -0.77 -8.05 -7.32
N MET A 10 -1.28 -8.75 -8.33
CA MET A 10 -0.69 -10.00 -8.85
C MET A 10 0.73 -9.81 -9.41
N THR A 11 1.16 -8.59 -9.75
CA THR A 11 2.53 -8.33 -10.24
C THR A 11 3.54 -8.09 -9.13
N ILE A 12 3.10 -8.05 -7.87
CA ILE A 12 3.95 -7.75 -6.71
C ILE A 12 4.46 -9.07 -6.14
N GLU A 13 5.77 -9.14 -5.88
CA GLU A 13 6.43 -10.36 -5.37
C GLU A 13 5.78 -10.91 -4.08
N LEU A 14 5.22 -10.04 -3.24
CA LEU A 14 4.50 -10.44 -2.02
C LEU A 14 3.32 -11.38 -2.31
N PHE A 15 2.70 -11.26 -3.48
CA PHE A 15 1.57 -12.06 -3.93
C PHE A 15 1.98 -13.04 -5.03
N LYS A 16 3.26 -13.42 -5.10
CA LYS A 16 3.71 -14.44 -6.03
C LYS A 16 3.09 -15.79 -5.68
N ASP A 17 2.78 -16.56 -6.73
CA ASP A 17 2.21 -17.91 -6.64
C ASP A 17 0.83 -18.00 -5.96
N ILE A 18 0.18 -16.86 -5.64
CA ILE A 18 -1.22 -16.84 -5.21
C ILE A 18 -2.15 -16.85 -6.42
N GLU A 19 -3.26 -17.58 -6.36
CA GLU A 19 -4.26 -17.46 -7.41
C GLU A 19 -5.09 -16.17 -7.28
N LYS A 20 -5.62 -15.68 -8.39
CA LYS A 20 -6.41 -14.43 -8.42
C LYS A 20 -7.62 -14.49 -7.47
N GLU A 21 -8.31 -15.64 -7.40
CA GLU A 21 -9.49 -15.82 -6.54
C GLU A 21 -9.12 -15.99 -5.06
N GLU A 22 -7.96 -16.60 -4.78
CA GLU A 22 -7.40 -16.66 -3.42
C GLU A 22 -7.03 -15.26 -2.93
N LEU A 23 -6.37 -14.44 -3.77
CA LEU A 23 -6.03 -13.07 -3.44
C LEU A 23 -7.29 -12.23 -3.12
N LYS A 24 -8.34 -12.34 -3.94
CA LYS A 24 -9.62 -11.68 -3.66
C LYS A 24 -10.21 -12.11 -2.31
N SER A 25 -10.12 -13.40 -2.00
CA SER A 25 -10.63 -13.96 -0.74
C SER A 25 -9.85 -13.45 0.48
N VAL A 26 -8.52 -13.41 0.38
CA VAL A 26 -7.63 -12.86 1.43
C VAL A 26 -7.90 -11.37 1.65
N LEU A 27 -7.99 -10.58 0.57
CA LEU A 27 -8.28 -9.15 0.65
C LEU A 27 -9.66 -8.86 1.28
N SER A 28 -10.66 -9.69 0.96
CA SER A 28 -12.00 -9.63 1.56
C SER A 28 -11.95 -9.93 3.07
N CYS A 29 -11.24 -10.99 3.47
CA CYS A 29 -11.07 -11.39 4.87
C CYS A 29 -10.37 -10.30 5.70
N LEU A 30 -9.32 -9.69 5.14
CA LEU A 30 -8.56 -8.61 5.76
C LEU A 30 -9.29 -7.25 5.75
N LYS A 31 -10.45 -7.16 5.09
CA LYS A 31 -11.21 -5.91 4.89
C LYS A 31 -10.34 -4.80 4.32
N SER A 32 -9.64 -5.09 3.23
CA SER A 32 -8.77 -4.13 2.56
C SER A 32 -9.54 -2.87 2.14
N SER A 33 -8.88 -1.71 2.26
CA SER A 33 -9.47 -0.40 1.94
C SER A 33 -8.62 0.33 0.91
N ILE A 34 -9.27 1.03 -0.02
CA ILE A 34 -8.60 1.96 -0.94
C ILE A 34 -8.59 3.35 -0.33
N LYS A 35 -7.43 4.00 -0.30
CA LYS A 35 -7.26 5.39 0.12
C LYS A 35 -6.67 6.20 -1.02
N THR A 36 -7.16 7.42 -1.19
CA THR A 36 -6.68 8.36 -2.21
C THR A 36 -6.04 9.56 -1.53
N TYR A 37 -4.93 10.00 -2.08
CA TYR A 37 -4.14 11.13 -1.57
C TYR A 37 -3.92 12.12 -2.72
N LYS A 38 -3.95 13.42 -2.41
CA LYS A 38 -3.60 14.49 -3.34
C LYS A 38 -2.08 14.70 -3.36
N LYS A 39 -1.60 15.36 -4.41
CA LYS A 39 -0.19 15.78 -4.49
C LYS A 39 0.18 16.61 -3.25
N ARG A 40 1.27 16.23 -2.57
CA ARG A 40 1.78 16.81 -1.31
C ARG A 40 1.00 16.42 -0.04
N ASP A 41 0.02 15.51 -0.12
CA ASP A 41 -0.55 14.94 1.10
C ASP A 41 0.49 14.09 1.84
N ILE A 42 0.46 14.17 3.16
CA ILE A 42 1.27 13.33 4.04
C ILE A 42 0.52 12.02 4.27
N ILE A 43 1.10 10.90 3.85
CA ILE A 43 0.50 9.57 4.03
C ILE A 43 0.72 9.06 5.46
N THR A 44 1.93 9.21 5.99
CA THR A 44 2.31 8.89 7.38
C THR A 44 3.63 9.57 7.74
N ILE A 45 3.87 9.78 9.02
CA ILE A 45 5.11 10.36 9.56
C ILE A 45 5.71 9.45 10.64
N GLU A 46 6.97 9.72 10.99
CA GLU A 46 7.63 9.05 12.11
C GLU A 46 6.78 9.19 13.39
N LYS A 47 6.71 8.11 14.18
CA LYS A 47 5.92 7.97 15.41
C LYS A 47 4.41 7.80 15.21
N ASP A 48 3.90 7.87 13.98
CA ASP A 48 2.55 7.38 13.71
C ASP A 48 2.44 5.90 14.10
N LYS A 49 1.28 5.52 14.64
CA LYS A 49 1.00 4.13 14.93
C LYS A 49 0.95 3.35 13.62
N LEU A 50 1.75 2.28 13.51
CA LEU A 50 1.63 1.34 12.42
C LEU A 50 0.32 0.56 12.56
N THR A 51 -0.69 0.91 11.77
CA THR A 51 -2.01 0.26 11.79
C THR A 51 -2.21 -0.76 10.67
N GLY A 52 -1.24 -0.93 9.77
CA GLY A 52 -1.33 -1.87 8.66
C GLY A 52 -0.28 -1.64 7.58
N ILE A 53 -0.40 -2.42 6.50
CA ILE A 53 0.45 -2.35 5.31
C ILE A 53 -0.39 -1.84 4.14
N GLY A 54 0.17 -0.93 3.34
CA GLY A 54 -0.44 -0.41 2.12
C GLY A 54 0.45 -0.64 0.91
N VAL A 55 -0.16 -0.70 -0.27
CA VAL A 55 0.52 -0.79 -1.57
C VAL A 55 0.15 0.45 -2.38
N VAL A 56 1.13 1.06 -3.05
CA VAL A 56 0.88 2.16 -3.99
C VAL A 56 0.28 1.57 -5.27
N LEU A 57 -1.01 1.83 -5.49
CA LEU A 57 -1.74 1.34 -6.66
C LEU A 57 -1.55 2.22 -7.90
N GLU A 58 -1.44 3.53 -7.69
CA GLU A 58 -1.28 4.53 -8.75
C GLU A 58 -0.54 5.76 -8.22
N GLY A 59 0.33 6.35 -9.06
CA GLY A 59 1.16 7.49 -8.70
C GLY A 59 2.51 7.10 -8.11
N GLU A 60 3.15 8.05 -7.45
CA GLU A 60 4.47 7.90 -6.83
C GLU A 60 4.46 8.51 -5.42
N VAL A 61 5.19 7.88 -4.51
CA VAL A 61 5.32 8.32 -3.11
C VAL A 61 6.80 8.53 -2.83
N SER A 62 7.14 9.66 -2.21
CA SER A 62 8.49 9.93 -1.71
C SER A 62 8.55 9.56 -0.23
N VAL A 63 9.59 8.83 0.16
CA VAL A 63 9.87 8.47 1.55
C VAL A 63 11.19 9.13 1.94
N SER A 64 11.15 10.00 2.95
CA SER A 64 12.32 10.63 3.54
C SER A 64 12.49 10.17 4.98
N LYS A 65 13.73 10.01 5.40
CA LYS A 65 14.10 9.79 6.81
C LYS A 65 15.04 10.91 7.21
N GLU A 66 14.65 11.69 8.22
CA GLU A 66 15.51 12.74 8.75
C GLU A 66 16.59 12.11 9.65
N PRO A 67 17.89 12.40 9.40
CA PRO A 67 18.95 12.07 10.34
C PRO A 67 18.83 12.91 11.61
N LEU A 68 19.19 12.36 12.76
CA LEU A 68 19.17 13.08 14.06
C LEU A 68 20.16 14.26 14.15
N ALA A 69 21.14 14.30 13.24
CA ALA A 69 22.09 15.40 13.16
C ALA A 69 21.57 16.41 12.12
N GLY A 70 20.80 17.39 12.59
CA GLY A 70 20.81 18.70 11.94
C GLY A 70 22.21 19.28 12.05
N ASP A 71 22.59 20.14 11.10
CA ASP A 71 23.86 20.88 11.10
C ASP A 71 24.28 21.42 12.50
#